data_AF-A0A2P9H680-F1
#
_entry.id   AF-A0A2P9H680-F1
#
_cell.length_a   1.000
_cell.length_b   1.000
_cell.length_c   1.000
_cell.angle_alpha   90.00
_cell.angle_beta   90.00
_cell.angle_gamma   90.00
#
_symmetry.space_group_name_H-M   'P 1'
#
loop_
_entity.id
_entity.type
_entity.pdbx_description
1 polymer ?
#
loop_
_entity_poly.entity_id
_entity_poly.type
_entity_poly.pdbx_seq_one_letter_code
_entity_poly.pdbx_strand_id
1 'polypeptide(L)'
;MPPPYLASGAVRLLLFKRSLTALLLCAAAACISPAFGQESQPPVSNGAQILQSFERANPATPPPDATDRTRRWVMFGLGAPLLILLLITGSLGIAMGVYGKPVYLAHMVCAGLSVTLAIVHAIVGLVWFRPF
;
A
#
# COMPACT_ATOMS: atom_id res chain seq x y z
N MET A 1 -6.75 46.32 -23.58
CA MET A 1 -7.44 45.03 -23.40
C MET A 1 -6.40 43.92 -23.42
N PRO A 2 -6.06 43.27 -22.29
CA PRO A 2 -5.09 42.17 -22.28
C PRO A 2 -5.72 40.87 -22.82
N PRO A 3 -4.92 39.99 -23.47
CA PRO A 3 -5.43 38.80 -24.16
C PRO A 3 -5.85 37.66 -23.19
N PRO A 4 -6.89 36.87 -23.51
CA PRO A 4 -7.52 35.90 -22.60
C PRO A 4 -6.72 34.60 -22.37
N TYR A 5 -5.53 34.44 -22.96
CA TYR A 5 -4.82 33.14 -22.98
C TYR A 5 -3.96 32.87 -21.74
N LEU A 6 -3.66 33.89 -20.93
CA LEU A 6 -2.78 33.77 -19.75
C LEU A 6 -3.48 33.16 -18.52
N ALA A 7 -4.82 33.11 -18.49
CA ALA A 7 -5.57 32.60 -17.34
C ALA A 7 -5.61 31.05 -17.25
N SER A 8 -5.48 30.34 -18.38
CA SER A 8 -5.67 28.88 -18.43
C SER A 8 -4.47 28.09 -17.87
N GLY A 9 -3.24 28.57 -18.08
CA GLY A 9 -2.02 27.89 -17.65
C GLY A 9 -1.81 27.90 -16.13
N ALA A 10 -2.08 29.04 -15.48
CA ALA A 10 -1.93 29.20 -14.04
C ALA A 10 -2.91 28.31 -13.26
N VAL A 11 -4.17 28.22 -13.73
CA VAL A 11 -5.20 27.37 -13.11
C VAL A 11 -4.85 25.88 -13.26
N ARG A 12 -4.34 25.44 -14.41
CA ARG A 12 -3.93 24.05 -14.64
C ARG A 12 -2.67 23.66 -13.84
N LEU A 13 -1.73 24.59 -13.66
CA LEU A 13 -0.56 24.39 -12.81
C LEU A 13 -0.96 24.33 -11.33
N LEU A 14 -1.92 25.16 -10.91
CA LEU A 14 -2.49 25.12 -9.56
C LEU A 14 -3.25 23.82 -9.30
N LEU A 15 -4.02 23.32 -10.27
CA LEU A 15 -4.73 22.04 -10.16
C LEU A 15 -3.76 20.85 -10.12
N PHE A 16 -2.70 20.86 -10.94
CA PHE A 16 -1.66 19.83 -10.91
C PHE A 16 -0.85 19.86 -9.61
N LYS A 17 -0.52 21.06 -9.10
CA LYS A 17 0.10 21.23 -7.78
C LYS A 17 -0.82 20.76 -6.66
N ARG A 18 -2.13 21.03 -6.73
CA ARG A 18 -3.13 20.56 -5.76
C ARG A 18 -3.34 19.05 -5.80
N SER A 19 -3.30 18.44 -6.99
CA SER A 19 -3.36 16.98 -7.14
C SER A 19 -2.09 16.31 -6.63
N LEU A 20 -0.92 16.91 -6.89
CA LEU A 20 0.37 16.41 -6.41
C LEU A 20 0.49 16.56 -4.89
N THR A 21 0.08 17.70 -4.31
CA THR A 21 0.06 17.89 -2.85
C THR A 21 -0.99 17.02 -2.18
N ALA A 22 -2.17 16.78 -2.79
CA ALA A 22 -3.16 15.85 -2.27
C ALA A 22 -2.63 14.40 -2.28
N LEU A 23 -1.92 13.99 -3.35
CA LEU A 23 -1.30 12.66 -3.42
C LEU A 23 -0.16 12.51 -2.39
N LEU A 24 0.67 13.54 -2.21
CA LEU A 24 1.71 13.57 -1.17
C LEU A 24 1.13 13.57 0.24
N LEU A 25 0.00 14.25 0.47
CA LEU A 25 -0.71 14.26 1.75
C LEU A 25 -1.37 12.89 2.04
N CYS A 26 -1.94 12.23 1.04
CA CYS A 26 -2.47 10.87 1.17
C CYS A 26 -1.36 9.83 1.40
N ALA A 27 -0.20 9.99 0.75
CA ALA A 27 0.97 9.15 0.99
C ALA A 27 1.55 9.37 2.40
N ALA A 28 1.57 10.62 2.90
CA ALA A 28 1.96 10.92 4.29
C ALA A 28 0.93 10.38 5.30
N ALA A 29 -0.36 10.36 4.97
CA ALA A 29 -1.40 9.76 5.80
C ALA A 29 -1.26 8.23 5.89
N ALA A 30 -0.69 7.56 4.88
CA ALA A 30 -0.37 6.13 4.95
C ALA A 30 0.83 5.81 5.87
N CYS A 31 1.64 6.82 6.24
CA CYS A 31 2.68 6.71 7.26
C CYS A 31 2.16 6.97 8.69
N ILE A 32 0.90 7.34 8.84
CA ILE A 32 0.23 7.35 10.14
C ILE A 32 -0.15 5.89 10.40
N SER A 33 0.80 5.13 10.94
CA SER A 33 0.47 3.87 11.62
C SER A 33 -0.74 4.14 12.53
N PRO A 34 -1.79 3.30 12.54
CA PRO A 34 -2.72 3.37 13.64
C PRO A 34 -1.89 3.10 14.88
N ALA A 35 -1.73 4.11 15.73
CA ALA A 35 -1.46 3.83 17.12
C ALA A 35 -2.66 3.00 17.56
N PHE A 36 -2.51 1.69 17.59
CA PHE A 36 -3.45 0.81 18.26
C PHE A 36 -3.58 1.39 19.66
N GLY A 37 -4.72 2.05 19.91
CA GLY A 37 -5.07 2.52 21.23
C GLY A 37 -4.92 1.31 22.14
N GLN A 38 -4.12 1.47 23.19
CA GLN A 38 -4.09 0.52 24.27
C GLN A 38 -5.53 0.39 24.75
N GLU A 39 -6.17 -0.72 24.37
CA GLU A 39 -7.52 -1.02 24.78
C GLU A 39 -7.51 -0.96 26.29
N SER A 40 -8.18 0.05 26.84
CA SER A 40 -8.44 0.11 28.26
C SER A 40 -9.31 -1.11 28.52
N GLN A 41 -8.64 -2.15 29.02
CA GLN A 41 -9.17 -3.47 29.31
C GLN A 41 -10.60 -3.33 29.85
N PRO A 42 -11.65 -3.65 29.07
CA PRO A 42 -12.99 -3.72 29.63
C PRO A 42 -12.94 -4.78 30.74
N PRO A 43 -13.68 -4.60 31.85
CA PRO A 43 -13.62 -5.51 32.99
C PRO A 43 -13.82 -6.92 32.47
N VAL A 44 -12.82 -7.76 32.68
CA VAL A 44 -12.66 -9.08 32.09
C VAL A 44 -13.95 -9.86 32.33
N SER A 45 -14.75 -10.01 31.27
CA SER A 45 -15.90 -10.91 31.30
C SER A 45 -15.34 -12.32 31.44
N ASN A 46 -15.52 -12.91 32.62
CA ASN A 46 -15.10 -14.28 32.95
C ASN A 46 -15.46 -15.29 31.85
N GLY A 47 -16.58 -15.08 31.13
CA GLY A 47 -17.01 -15.95 30.04
C GLY A 47 -16.01 -16.01 28.87
N ALA A 48 -15.42 -14.88 28.47
CA ALA A 48 -14.46 -14.85 27.35
C ALA A 48 -13.13 -15.52 27.72
N GLN A 49 -12.70 -15.39 28.99
CA GLN A 49 -11.47 -16.01 29.49
C GLN A 49 -11.63 -17.53 29.66
N ILE A 50 -12.81 -17.98 30.09
CA ILE A 50 -13.14 -19.40 30.20
C ILE A 50 -13.17 -20.05 28.80
N LEU A 51 -13.82 -19.43 27.82
CA LEU A 51 -13.83 -19.91 26.43
C LEU A 51 -12.41 -19.99 25.84
N GLN A 52 -11.56 -18.97 26.04
CA GLN A 52 -10.16 -19.00 25.61
C GLN A 52 -9.33 -20.09 26.30
N SER A 53 -9.64 -20.42 27.55
CA SER A 53 -8.93 -21.48 28.28
C SER A 53 -9.28 -22.87 27.77
N PHE A 54 -10.53 -23.10 27.36
CA PHE A 54 -10.96 -24.34 26.71
C PHE A 54 -10.42 -24.49 25.28
N GLU A 55 -10.37 -23.39 24.52
CA GLU A 55 -9.77 -23.38 23.18
C GLU A 55 -8.26 -23.66 23.22
N ARG A 56 -7.56 -23.11 24.22
CA ARG A 56 -6.13 -23.35 24.45
C ARG A 56 -5.82 -24.74 25.03
N ALA A 57 -6.78 -25.35 25.74
CA ALA A 57 -6.68 -26.72 26.25
C ALA A 57 -6.99 -27.78 25.18
N ASN A 58 -7.40 -27.37 23.98
CA ASN A 58 -7.67 -28.28 22.88
C ASN A 58 -6.36 -28.54 22.10
N PRO A 59 -5.74 -29.73 22.18
CA PRO A 59 -4.47 -30.03 21.50
C PRO A 59 -4.61 -30.10 19.97
N ALA A 60 -5.81 -29.94 19.44
CA ALA A 60 -6.10 -29.93 18.01
C ALA A 60 -5.66 -28.64 17.30
N THR A 61 -5.34 -27.57 18.05
CA THR A 61 -4.91 -26.29 17.46
C THR A 61 -3.39 -26.17 17.58
N PRO A 62 -2.63 -26.43 16.50
CA PRO A 62 -1.19 -26.21 16.53
C PRO A 62 -0.91 -24.75 16.92
N PRO A 63 0.13 -24.49 17.74
CA PRO A 63 0.47 -23.14 18.15
C PRO A 63 0.68 -22.27 16.90
N PRO A 64 0.21 -21.01 16.90
CA PRO A 64 0.40 -20.12 15.76
C PRO A 64 1.90 -19.98 15.50
N ASP A 65 2.35 -20.53 14.38
CA ASP A 65 3.75 -20.53 13.98
C ASP A 65 4.23 -19.08 13.91
N ALA A 66 5.20 -18.70 14.76
CA ALA A 66 5.74 -17.34 14.79
C ALA A 66 6.29 -16.91 13.42
N THR A 67 6.71 -17.89 12.62
CA THR A 67 7.09 -17.82 11.21
C THR A 67 5.98 -17.30 10.30
N ASP A 68 4.71 -17.65 10.55
CA ASP A 68 3.59 -17.22 9.70
C ASP A 68 3.23 -15.75 9.87
N ARG A 69 3.46 -15.20 11.07
CA ARG A 69 3.35 -13.76 11.29
C ARG A 69 4.41 -13.04 10.47
N THR A 70 5.67 -13.45 10.57
CA THR A 70 6.80 -12.84 9.82
C THR A 70 6.62 -12.96 8.31
N ARG A 71 6.18 -14.12 7.79
CA ARG A 71 5.89 -14.31 6.36
C ARG A 71 4.83 -13.34 5.84
N ARG A 72 3.74 -13.13 6.60
CA ARG A 72 2.70 -12.15 6.27
C ARG A 72 3.22 -10.71 6.24
N TRP A 73 4.04 -10.34 7.21
CA TRP A 73 4.64 -9.00 7.24
C TRP A 73 5.58 -8.74 6.07
N VAL A 74 6.40 -9.71 5.68
CA VAL A 74 7.30 -9.56 4.53
C VAL A 74 6.52 -9.53 3.21
N MET A 75 5.47 -10.35 3.07
CA MET A 75 4.54 -10.26 1.94
C MET A 75 3.91 -8.88 1.81
N PHE A 76 3.41 -8.34 2.92
CA PHE A 76 2.85 -6.99 2.95
C PHE A 76 3.91 -5.93 2.64
N GLY A 77 5.12 -6.07 3.19
CA GLY A 77 6.26 -5.17 2.96
C GLY A 77 6.76 -5.15 1.51
N LEU A 78 6.61 -6.24 0.76
CA LEU A 78 6.90 -6.28 -0.69
C LEU A 78 5.71 -5.79 -1.53
N GLY A 79 4.48 -6.06 -1.11
CA GLY A 79 3.27 -5.67 -1.84
C GLY A 79 2.97 -4.17 -1.76
N ALA A 80 3.24 -3.52 -0.62
CA ALA A 80 3.01 -2.09 -0.44
C ALA A 80 3.81 -1.19 -1.41
N PRO A 81 5.14 -1.32 -1.55
CA PRO A 81 5.90 -0.54 -2.52
C PRO A 81 5.48 -0.88 -3.96
N LEU A 82 5.12 -2.13 -4.26
CA LEU A 82 4.60 -2.53 -5.56
C LEU A 82 3.33 -1.75 -5.91
N LEU A 83 2.37 -1.68 -4.99
CA LEU A 83 1.14 -0.94 -5.20
C LEU A 83 1.41 0.55 -5.43
N ILE A 84 2.32 1.15 -4.66
CA ILE A 84 2.72 2.55 -4.81
C ILE A 84 3.35 2.79 -6.19
N LEU A 85 4.32 1.96 -6.60
CA LEU A 85 4.94 2.06 -7.93
C LEU A 85 3.93 1.90 -9.06
N LEU A 86 2.94 1.01 -8.90
CA LEU A 86 1.90 0.77 -9.89
C LEU A 86 1.00 2.00 -10.06
N LEU A 87 0.59 2.64 -8.95
CA LEU A 87 -0.20 3.87 -8.99
C LEU A 87 0.58 5.04 -9.62
N ILE A 88 1.86 5.17 -9.30
CA ILE A 88 2.74 6.18 -9.92
C ILE A 88 2.88 5.91 -11.42
N THR A 89 3.19 4.67 -11.81
CA THR A 89 3.38 4.29 -13.22
C THR A 89 2.11 4.49 -14.02
N GLY A 90 0.96 4.10 -13.47
CA GLY A 90 -0.36 4.27 -14.10
C GLY A 90 -0.73 5.74 -14.25
N SER A 91 -0.54 6.56 -13.21
CA SER A 91 -0.80 8.00 -13.30
C SER A 91 0.13 8.72 -14.29
N LEU A 92 1.41 8.32 -14.36
CA LEU A 92 2.34 8.78 -15.40
C LEU A 92 1.91 8.33 -16.80
N GLY A 93 1.44 7.09 -16.96
CA GLY A 93 0.93 6.57 -18.22
C GLY A 93 -0.28 7.37 -18.73
N ILE A 94 -1.23 7.67 -17.84
CA ILE A 94 -2.37 8.55 -18.14
C ILE A 94 -1.87 9.97 -18.50
N ALA A 95 -0.89 10.49 -17.77
CA ALA A 95 -0.31 11.80 -18.06
C ALA A 95 0.35 11.86 -19.45
N MET A 96 0.95 10.76 -19.93
CA MET A 96 1.49 10.70 -21.28
C MET A 96 0.42 10.53 -22.34
N GLY A 97 -0.49 9.58 -22.16
CA GLY A 97 -1.50 9.25 -23.16
C GLY A 97 -2.51 10.36 -23.36
N VAL A 98 -2.88 11.09 -22.29
CA VAL A 98 -3.90 12.14 -22.34
C VAL A 98 -3.30 13.53 -22.48
N TYR A 99 -2.19 13.84 -21.79
CA TYR A 99 -1.63 15.20 -21.76
C TYR A 99 -0.40 15.40 -22.65
N GLY A 100 0.11 14.35 -23.31
CA GLY A 100 1.25 14.45 -24.23
C GLY A 100 2.55 14.91 -23.57
N LYS A 101 2.65 14.81 -22.23
CA LYS A 101 3.85 15.23 -21.49
C LYS A 101 5.01 14.25 -21.71
N PRO A 102 6.26 14.73 -21.84
CA PRO A 102 7.44 13.87 -22.05
C PRO A 102 7.92 13.24 -20.73
N VAL A 103 7.06 12.50 -20.03
CA VAL A 103 7.42 11.72 -18.82
C VAL A 103 7.73 10.25 -19.14
N TYR A 104 8.05 9.97 -20.41
CA TYR A 104 8.27 8.63 -20.96
C TYR A 104 9.36 7.86 -20.23
N LEU A 105 10.50 8.51 -20.01
CA LEU A 105 11.62 7.86 -19.34
C LEU A 105 11.28 7.46 -17.90
N ALA A 106 10.64 8.36 -17.15
CA ALA A 106 10.20 8.08 -15.77
C ALA A 106 9.15 6.96 -15.72
N HIS A 107 8.19 6.95 -16.66
CA HIS A 107 7.19 5.90 -16.77
C HIS A 107 7.81 4.54 -17.09
N MET A 108 8.73 4.48 -18.06
CA MET A 108 9.39 3.24 -18.47
C MET A 108 10.22 2.62 -17.35
N VAL A 109 10.95 3.43 -16.58
CA VAL A 109 11.73 2.96 -15.43
C VAL A 109 10.81 2.45 -14.31
N CYS A 110 9.76 3.22 -13.95
CA CYS A 110 8.81 2.79 -12.91
C CYS A 110 8.04 1.52 -13.33
N ALA A 111 7.67 1.41 -14.61
CA ALA A 111 7.05 0.21 -15.17
C ALA A 111 7.97 -1.00 -15.03
N GLY A 112 9.24 -0.88 -15.44
CA GLY A 112 10.22 -1.95 -15.30
C GLY A 112 10.40 -2.41 -13.85
N LEU A 113 10.56 -1.47 -12.91
CA LEU A 113 10.67 -1.77 -11.49
C LEU A 113 9.40 -2.41 -10.91
N SER A 114 8.22 -1.96 -11.34
CA SER A 114 6.95 -2.55 -10.88
C SER A 114 6.80 -4.01 -11.33
N VAL A 115 7.23 -4.33 -12.56
CA VAL A 115 7.16 -5.70 -13.10
C VAL A 115 8.14 -6.63 -12.39
N THR A 116 9.39 -6.21 -12.18
CA THR A 116 10.37 -7.04 -11.48
C THR A 116 9.95 -7.29 -10.04
N LEU A 117 9.46 -6.27 -9.33
CA LEU A 117 8.96 -6.40 -7.97
C LEU A 117 7.71 -7.28 -7.91
N ALA A 118 6.83 -7.22 -8.93
CA ALA A 118 5.66 -8.10 -9.03
C ALA A 118 6.01 -9.56 -9.20
N ILE A 119 7.01 -9.86 -10.03
CA ILE A 119 7.51 -11.22 -10.20
C ILE A 119 8.08 -11.74 -8.89
N VAL A 120 8.94 -10.97 -8.22
CA VAL A 120 9.51 -11.36 -6.93
C VAL A 120 8.41 -11.56 -5.87
N HIS A 121 7.46 -10.63 -5.77
CA HIS A 121 6.34 -10.73 -4.82
C HIS A 121 5.49 -11.99 -5.09
N ALA A 122 5.19 -12.30 -6.35
CA ALA A 122 4.47 -13.50 -6.73
C ALA A 122 5.24 -14.78 -6.40
N ILE A 123 6.55 -14.83 -6.70
CA ILE A 123 7.40 -15.99 -6.41
C ILE A 123 7.50 -16.24 -4.90
N VAL A 124 7.81 -15.21 -4.11
CA VAL A 124 7.90 -15.36 -2.64
C VAL A 124 6.55 -15.80 -2.08
N GLY A 125 5.44 -15.32 -2.65
CA GLY A 125 4.09 -15.70 -2.22
C GLY A 125 3.81 -17.16 -2.51
N LEU A 126 4.18 -17.63 -3.70
CA LEU A 126 4.06 -19.02 -4.08
C LEU A 126 4.93 -19.93 -3.19
N VAL A 127 6.21 -19.61 -3.02
CA VAL A 127 7.17 -20.44 -2.25
C VAL A 127 6.78 -20.55 -0.78
N TRP A 128 6.26 -19.47 -0.18
CA TRP A 128 5.93 -19.48 1.25
C TRP A 128 4.53 -20.01 1.57
N PHE A 129 3.53 -19.78 0.71
CA PHE A 129 2.16 -20.22 0.98
C PHE A 129 1.79 -21.54 0.30
N ARG A 130 2.61 -22.02 -0.63
CA ARG A 130 2.44 -23.33 -1.27
C ARG A 130 3.75 -24.14 -1.24
N PRO A 131 4.29 -24.44 -0.06
CA PRO A 131 5.37 -25.42 0.04
C PRO A 131 4.80 -26.79 -0.36
N PHE A 132 5.44 -27.44 -1.32
CA PHE A 132 5.10 -28.79 -1.79
C PHE A 132 5.45 -29.83 -0.74
#